data_AF-A0A5D2WL50-F1
#
_entry.id   AF-A0A5D2WL50-F1
#
_cell.length_a   1.000
_cell.length_b   1.000
_cell.length_c   1.000
_cell.angle_alpha   90.00
_cell.angle_beta   90.00
_cell.angle_gamma   90.00
#
_symmetry.space_group_name_H-M   'P 1'
#
loop_
_entity.id
_entity.type
_entity.pdbx_description
1 polymer ?
#
loop_
_entity_poly.entity_id
_entity_poly.type
_entity_poly.pdbx_seq_one_letter_code
_entity_poly.pdbx_strand_id
1 'polypeptide(L)'
;MTPPDGVNGDNFRDPTTAWQGPDGTWKVVIGSYSNNQGMAILYKSQDFIHWTMHQDPLYLSSKTEMWECPDFFPVSINGTNGVDTSIENPSVRHVMKASFNSHDVYIVGTYVNEQERFLPDADLTGTSSDLRFDYGKFYASKSFFDGKKNRRILCAWVNESDSMEDDLKKGGYGLQSIPRQIWLDRNGKQLVQWPVEELNSLRDNEVYVYGKQLESGSVFEVSGITASQADIEIMFELPKLEEAEFIDTSPN
;
A
#
# COMPACT_ATOMS: atom_id res chain seq x y z
N MET A 1 14.84 -7.69 20.07
CA MET A 1 15.38 -7.10 18.84
C MET A 1 15.95 -5.73 19.18
N THR A 2 17.17 -5.43 18.76
CA THR A 2 17.86 -4.14 19.01
C THR A 2 18.47 -3.65 17.70
N PRO A 3 18.73 -2.34 17.54
CA PRO A 3 19.42 -1.83 16.36
C PRO A 3 20.75 -2.59 16.14
N PRO A 4 21.07 -2.99 14.89
CA PRO A 4 22.35 -3.60 14.58
C PRO A 4 23.52 -2.62 14.76
N ASP A 5 24.73 -3.16 14.91
CA ASP A 5 25.95 -2.34 15.00
C ASP A 5 26.08 -1.41 13.77
N GLY A 6 26.27 -0.11 14.03
CA GLY A 6 26.38 0.92 12.99
C GLY A 6 25.05 1.47 12.47
N VAL A 7 23.90 0.96 12.95
CA VAL A 7 22.58 1.56 12.68
C VAL A 7 22.24 2.52 13.83
N ASN A 8 21.92 3.78 13.49
CA ASN A 8 21.40 4.71 14.49
C ASN A 8 20.08 4.17 15.06
N GLY A 9 19.91 4.20 16.40
CA GLY A 9 18.70 3.71 17.05
C GLY A 9 17.41 4.37 16.56
N ASP A 10 17.47 5.64 16.13
CA ASP A 10 16.33 6.29 15.51
C ASP A 10 15.97 5.64 14.17
N ASN A 11 16.95 5.14 13.43
CA ASN A 11 16.78 4.47 12.13
C ASN A 11 16.49 2.96 12.25
N PHE A 12 15.78 2.53 13.29
CA PHE A 12 15.40 1.12 13.46
C PHE A 12 14.03 1.00 14.13
N ARG A 13 12.96 0.87 13.33
CA ARG A 13 11.58 0.94 13.82
C ARG A 13 10.57 0.19 12.96
N ASP A 14 9.36 0.09 13.50
CA ASP A 14 8.15 -0.39 12.82
C ASP A 14 8.24 -1.85 12.32
N PRO A 15 8.26 -2.85 13.22
CA PRO A 15 8.20 -4.25 12.82
C PRO A 15 6.93 -4.56 12.02
N THR A 16 7.06 -5.41 11.00
CA THR A 16 5.91 -5.91 10.22
C THR A 16 5.07 -6.90 11.01
N THR A 17 3.91 -7.27 10.44
CA THR A 17 3.32 -8.56 10.74
C THR A 17 4.33 -9.66 10.39
N ALA A 18 4.49 -10.62 11.29
CA ALA A 18 5.39 -11.75 11.05
C ALA A 18 4.75 -12.81 10.15
N TRP A 19 5.57 -13.57 9.44
CA TRP A 19 5.15 -14.74 8.67
C TRP A 19 5.97 -15.95 9.09
N GLN A 20 5.40 -17.15 8.93
CA GLN A 20 6.09 -18.40 9.25
C GLN A 20 6.52 -19.10 7.95
N GLY A 21 7.81 -19.43 7.85
CA GLY A 21 8.33 -20.22 6.75
C GLY A 21 7.90 -21.69 6.84
N PRO A 22 8.10 -22.49 5.76
CA PRO A 22 7.76 -23.92 5.75
C PRO A 22 8.50 -24.75 6.80
N ASP A 23 9.64 -24.25 7.30
CA ASP A 23 10.46 -24.85 8.36
C ASP A 23 9.93 -24.55 9.77
N GLY A 24 8.83 -23.80 9.89
CA GLY A 24 8.27 -23.36 11.17
C GLY A 24 8.95 -22.11 11.74
N THR A 25 9.94 -21.54 11.07
CA THR A 25 10.64 -20.35 11.55
C THR A 25 9.81 -19.09 11.30
N TRP A 26 9.54 -18.32 12.34
CA TRP A 26 8.96 -16.99 12.23
C TRP A 26 9.96 -15.98 11.68
N LYS A 27 9.46 -15.07 10.85
CA LYS A 27 10.21 -14.03 10.19
C LYS A 27 9.49 -12.70 10.34
N VAL A 28 10.25 -11.63 10.54
CA VAL A 28 9.74 -10.26 10.62
C VAL A 28 10.77 -9.33 10.00
N VAL A 29 10.31 -8.25 9.35
CA VAL A 29 11.21 -7.17 8.94
C VAL A 29 11.00 -5.92 9.75
N ILE A 30 12.08 -5.19 9.95
CA ILE A 30 12.11 -3.89 10.63
C ILE A 30 12.69 -2.87 9.65
N GLY A 31 12.03 -1.72 9.56
CA GLY A 31 12.45 -0.63 8.70
C GLY A 31 13.72 0.02 9.24
N SER A 32 14.67 0.30 8.35
CA SER A 32 15.96 0.84 8.74
C SER A 32 16.61 1.70 7.65
N TYR A 33 17.62 2.46 8.07
CA TYR A 33 18.52 3.21 7.18
C TYR A 33 19.96 3.13 7.67
N SER A 34 20.85 2.66 6.80
CA SER A 34 22.29 2.63 7.06
C SER A 34 23.07 2.69 5.76
N ASN A 35 24.30 3.23 5.79
CA ASN A 35 25.19 3.32 4.63
C ASN A 35 24.54 3.92 3.37
N ASN A 36 23.66 4.92 3.54
CA ASN A 36 22.85 5.52 2.48
C ASN A 36 21.92 4.56 1.74
N GLN A 37 21.38 3.58 2.46
CA GLN A 37 20.44 2.60 1.94
C GLN A 37 19.24 2.48 2.88
N GLY A 38 18.04 2.59 2.33
CA GLY A 38 16.82 2.16 3.00
C GLY A 38 16.71 0.65 2.99
N MET A 39 16.27 0.04 4.09
CA MET A 39 16.39 -1.40 4.31
C MET A 39 15.18 -1.99 5.04
N ALA A 40 14.83 -3.22 4.65
CA ALA A 40 13.98 -4.12 5.43
C ALA A 40 14.86 -5.18 6.11
N ILE A 41 15.28 -4.92 7.36
CA ILE A 41 16.16 -5.82 8.10
C ILE A 41 15.38 -7.03 8.58
N LEU A 42 15.82 -8.22 8.19
CA LEU A 42 15.15 -9.47 8.50
C LEU A 42 15.60 -10.03 9.87
N TYR A 43 14.64 -10.45 10.68
CA TYR A 43 14.84 -11.20 11.91
C TYR A 43 14.09 -12.52 11.84
N LYS A 44 14.66 -13.55 12.50
CA LYS A 44 14.12 -14.91 12.57
C LYS A 44 13.92 -15.35 14.02
N SER A 45 12.90 -16.15 14.28
CA SER A 45 12.61 -16.71 15.61
C SER A 45 11.92 -18.06 15.53
N GLN A 46 12.19 -18.95 16.49
CA GLN A 46 11.46 -20.22 16.64
C GLN A 46 10.29 -20.11 17.63
N ASP A 47 10.37 -19.18 18.58
CA ASP A 47 9.44 -19.08 19.72
C ASP A 47 8.73 -17.72 19.83
N PHE A 48 8.95 -16.83 18.85
CA PHE A 48 8.42 -15.47 18.79
C PHE A 48 8.95 -14.51 19.89
N ILE A 49 9.86 -14.98 20.74
CA ILE A 49 10.44 -14.24 21.87
C ILE A 49 11.89 -13.89 21.57
N HIS A 50 12.68 -14.88 21.17
CA HIS A 50 14.09 -14.74 20.86
C HIS A 50 14.29 -14.58 19.37
N TRP A 51 14.79 -13.41 18.97
CA TRP A 51 14.94 -13.04 17.57
C TRP A 51 16.42 -12.88 17.22
N THR A 52 16.84 -13.55 16.15
CA THR A 52 18.20 -13.43 15.60
C THR A 52 18.13 -12.69 14.27
N MET A 53 18.95 -11.66 14.12
CA MET A 53 19.06 -10.91 12.86
C MET A 53 19.65 -11.82 11.78
N HIS A 54 19.07 -11.80 10.59
CA HIS A 54 19.67 -12.41 9.41
C HIS A 54 20.82 -11.55 8.88
N GLN A 55 21.86 -12.16 8.31
CA GLN A 55 23.04 -11.44 7.87
C GLN A 55 22.73 -10.40 6.78
N ASP A 56 21.86 -10.76 5.83
CA ASP A 56 21.40 -9.87 4.78
C ASP A 56 19.98 -9.37 5.07
N PRO A 57 19.64 -8.11 4.73
CA PRO A 57 18.27 -7.65 4.75
C PRO A 57 17.43 -8.39 3.71
N LEU A 58 16.10 -8.43 3.92
CA LEU A 58 15.18 -9.03 2.97
C LEU A 58 15.21 -8.28 1.62
N TYR A 59 15.33 -6.94 1.69
CA TYR A 59 15.54 -6.04 0.56
C TYR A 59 16.19 -4.74 1.05
N LEU A 60 16.93 -4.09 0.16
CA LEU A 60 17.53 -2.76 0.39
C LEU A 60 17.50 -1.93 -0.89
N SER A 61 17.56 -0.61 -0.76
CA SER A 61 17.71 0.30 -1.90
C SER A 61 18.61 1.48 -1.55
N SER A 62 19.58 1.78 -2.43
CA SER A 62 20.45 2.96 -2.34
C SER A 62 19.82 4.24 -2.89
N LYS A 63 18.59 4.17 -3.39
CA LYS A 63 17.86 5.30 -3.98
C LYS A 63 16.79 5.85 -3.04
N THR A 64 16.66 5.26 -1.85
CA THR A 64 15.63 5.60 -0.88
C THR A 64 16.24 6.03 0.45
N GLU A 65 15.41 6.62 1.30
CA GLU A 65 15.80 7.09 2.61
C GLU A 65 15.40 6.07 3.70
N MET A 66 15.16 6.55 4.92
CA MET A 66 14.65 5.73 6.01
C MET A 66 13.32 5.09 5.67
N TRP A 67 13.28 3.76 5.76
CA TRP A 67 12.06 2.99 5.57
C TRP A 67 11.25 2.99 6.86
N GLU A 68 10.15 3.72 6.86
CA GLU A 68 9.15 3.69 7.93
C GLU A 68 8.05 2.69 7.59
N CYS A 69 7.40 2.15 8.63
CA CYS A 69 6.20 1.32 8.52
C CYS A 69 6.25 0.34 7.34
N PRO A 70 7.28 -0.52 7.22
CA PRO A 70 7.30 -1.51 6.17
C PRO A 70 6.08 -2.43 6.30
N ASP A 71 5.74 -3.05 5.18
CA ASP A 71 4.78 -4.14 5.14
C ASP A 71 5.24 -5.16 4.08
N PHE A 72 5.11 -6.45 4.40
CA PHE A 72 5.52 -7.53 3.53
C PHE A 72 4.48 -8.63 3.54
N PHE A 73 3.87 -8.88 2.38
CA PHE A 73 2.75 -9.82 2.30
C PHE A 73 2.58 -10.44 0.90
N PRO A 74 1.98 -11.63 0.83
CA PRO A 74 1.62 -12.25 -0.43
C PRO A 74 0.30 -11.71 -0.99
N VAL A 75 0.19 -11.77 -2.32
CA VAL A 75 -1.02 -11.51 -3.11
C VAL A 75 -1.24 -12.64 -4.10
N SER A 76 -2.49 -13.06 -4.28
CA SER A 76 -2.84 -14.10 -5.27
C SER A 76 -2.58 -13.59 -6.69
N ILE A 77 -1.99 -14.42 -7.54
CA ILE A 77 -1.87 -14.12 -8.98
C ILE A 77 -3.20 -14.31 -9.73
N ASN A 78 -4.12 -15.08 -9.14
CA ASN A 78 -5.39 -15.43 -9.73
C ASN A 78 -6.53 -15.00 -8.79
N GLY A 79 -7.17 -13.90 -9.14
CA GLY A 79 -8.36 -13.39 -8.45
C GLY A 79 -8.09 -12.24 -7.50
N THR A 80 -9.14 -11.84 -6.78
CA THR A 80 -9.15 -10.63 -5.93
C THR A 80 -9.09 -10.96 -4.43
N ASN A 81 -8.99 -12.24 -4.09
CA ASN A 81 -8.90 -12.70 -2.71
C ASN A 81 -7.54 -12.34 -2.11
N GLY A 82 -7.56 -11.98 -0.84
CA GLY A 82 -6.37 -11.88 -0.01
C GLY A 82 -5.83 -13.25 0.33
N VAL A 83 -4.58 -13.27 0.75
CA VAL A 83 -3.87 -14.49 1.14
C VAL A 83 -3.22 -14.26 2.50
N ASP A 84 -3.26 -15.30 3.35
CA ASP A 84 -2.56 -15.28 4.63
C ASP A 84 -1.07 -14.99 4.45
N THR A 85 -0.52 -14.23 5.39
CA THR A 85 0.85 -13.69 5.31
C THR A 85 1.93 -14.77 5.24
N SER A 86 1.65 -16.00 5.70
CA SER A 86 2.58 -17.13 5.67
C SER A 86 2.47 -17.99 4.41
N ILE A 87 1.57 -17.67 3.47
CA ILE A 87 1.46 -18.44 2.23
C ILE A 87 2.59 -18.08 1.29
N GLU A 88 3.39 -19.10 0.99
CA GLU A 88 4.46 -19.07 0.02
C GLU A 88 4.31 -20.26 -0.93
N ASN A 89 3.83 -20.01 -2.14
CA ASN A 89 3.72 -21.02 -3.19
C ASN A 89 3.70 -20.37 -4.58
N PRO A 90 3.75 -21.14 -5.67
CA PRO A 90 3.78 -20.57 -7.03
C PRO A 90 2.52 -19.81 -7.45
N SER A 91 1.44 -19.82 -6.66
CA SER A 91 0.20 -19.09 -6.96
C SER A 91 0.16 -17.69 -6.34
N VAL A 92 1.24 -17.26 -5.68
CA VAL A 92 1.34 -15.93 -5.09
C VAL A 92 2.56 -15.16 -5.59
N ARG A 93 2.41 -13.83 -5.56
CA ARG A 93 3.51 -12.86 -5.64
C ARG A 93 3.60 -12.15 -4.29
N HIS A 94 4.69 -11.44 -4.05
CA HIS A 94 4.90 -10.71 -2.80
C HIS A 94 4.97 -9.22 -3.06
N VAL A 95 4.48 -8.45 -2.09
CA VAL A 95 4.53 -7.00 -2.06
C VAL A 95 5.47 -6.60 -0.94
N MET A 96 6.48 -5.78 -1.27
CA MET A 96 7.27 -5.05 -0.30
C MET A 96 6.84 -3.59 -0.34
N LYS A 97 6.35 -3.08 0.79
CA LYS A 97 5.99 -1.69 0.97
C LYS A 97 6.88 -1.03 2.01
N ALA A 98 7.23 0.23 1.78
CA ALA A 98 7.85 1.11 2.75
C ALA A 98 7.28 2.54 2.63
N SER A 99 7.30 3.26 3.74
CA SER A 99 6.98 4.69 3.80
C SER A 99 8.28 5.49 3.85
N PHE A 100 8.44 6.46 2.94
CA PHE A 100 9.51 7.45 2.98
C PHE A 100 9.12 8.68 2.14
N ASN A 101 9.78 9.83 2.37
CA ASN A 101 9.48 11.08 1.65
C ASN A 101 7.99 11.45 1.63
N SER A 102 7.29 11.25 2.76
CA SER A 102 5.85 11.51 2.90
C SER A 102 4.94 10.71 1.97
N HIS A 103 5.43 9.59 1.42
CA HIS A 103 4.69 8.70 0.55
C HIS A 103 4.85 7.24 0.93
N ASP A 104 3.82 6.46 0.62
CA ASP A 104 3.83 5.02 0.74
C ASP A 104 4.05 4.40 -0.64
N VAL A 105 5.23 3.79 -0.82
CA VAL A 105 5.60 3.12 -2.06
C VAL A 105 5.61 1.62 -1.89
N TYR A 106 5.30 0.89 -2.94
CA TYR A 106 5.41 -0.56 -2.95
C TYR A 106 6.01 -1.07 -4.25
N ILE A 107 6.57 -2.27 -4.17
CA ILE A 107 7.07 -3.03 -5.30
C ILE A 107 6.52 -4.46 -5.23
N VAL A 108 6.24 -5.03 -6.40
CA VAL A 108 5.77 -6.41 -6.54
C VAL A 108 6.94 -7.27 -6.99
N GLY A 109 7.03 -8.48 -6.46
CA GLY A 109 8.14 -9.39 -6.76
C GLY A 109 7.88 -10.81 -6.30
N THR A 110 8.97 -11.56 -6.16
CA THR A 110 8.98 -12.95 -5.71
C THR A 110 9.81 -13.05 -4.44
N TYR A 111 9.26 -13.68 -3.41
CA TYR A 111 10.02 -14.07 -2.23
C TYR A 111 10.67 -15.43 -2.47
N VAL A 112 11.95 -15.56 -2.14
CA VAL A 112 12.70 -16.81 -2.23
C VAL A 112 13.16 -17.18 -0.83
N ASN A 113 12.38 -18.03 -0.15
CA ASN A 113 12.60 -18.41 1.25
C ASN A 113 13.96 -19.07 1.51
N GLU A 114 14.48 -19.88 0.57
CA GLU A 114 15.79 -20.52 0.72
C GLU A 114 16.94 -19.51 0.78
N GLN A 115 16.74 -18.34 0.17
CA GLN A 115 17.73 -17.26 0.12
C GLN A 115 17.42 -16.14 1.11
N GLU A 116 16.27 -16.18 1.78
CA GLU A 116 15.77 -15.11 2.64
C GLU A 116 15.75 -13.75 1.94
N ARG A 117 15.36 -13.75 0.66
CA ARG A 117 15.44 -12.59 -0.22
C ARG A 117 14.15 -12.31 -0.96
N PHE A 118 13.84 -11.03 -1.09
CA PHE A 118 12.80 -10.53 -1.99
C PHE A 118 13.43 -10.05 -3.30
N LEU A 119 12.95 -10.58 -4.41
CA LEU A 119 13.38 -10.25 -5.77
C LEU A 119 12.28 -9.42 -6.45
N PRO A 120 12.42 -8.09 -6.56
CA PRO A 120 11.42 -7.28 -7.22
C PRO A 120 11.41 -7.48 -8.74
N ASP A 121 10.25 -7.28 -9.36
CA ASP A 121 10.15 -7.23 -10.83
C ASP A 121 10.78 -5.95 -11.40
N ALA A 122 10.72 -4.87 -10.63
CA ALA A 122 11.38 -3.60 -10.92
C ALA A 122 11.86 -2.97 -9.61
N ASP A 123 13.10 -2.49 -9.60
CA ASP A 123 13.67 -1.80 -8.43
C ASP A 123 13.02 -0.44 -8.19
N LEU A 124 12.99 -0.02 -6.93
CA LEU A 124 12.64 1.34 -6.56
C LEU A 124 13.55 2.34 -7.28
N THR A 125 12.97 3.42 -7.78
CA THR A 125 13.71 4.52 -8.39
C THR A 125 13.98 5.63 -7.40
N GLY A 126 13.21 5.73 -6.32
CA GLY A 126 13.23 6.85 -5.38
C GLY A 126 12.52 8.09 -5.91
N THR A 127 11.75 7.96 -7.00
CA THR A 127 11.10 9.08 -7.69
C THR A 127 9.58 8.93 -7.75
N SER A 128 8.90 9.86 -8.42
CA SER A 128 7.45 9.79 -8.66
C SER A 128 7.00 8.64 -9.56
N SER A 129 7.94 7.93 -10.22
CA SER A 129 7.64 6.75 -11.03
C SER A 129 7.32 5.50 -10.19
N ASP A 130 7.69 5.48 -8.91
CA ASP A 130 7.44 4.33 -8.03
C ASP A 130 5.93 4.18 -7.75
N LEU A 131 5.46 2.93 -7.70
CA LEU A 131 4.06 2.65 -7.43
C LEU A 131 3.69 3.05 -6.00
N ARG A 132 2.55 3.71 -5.85
CA ARG A 132 2.02 4.16 -4.56
C ARG A 132 0.64 3.56 -4.32
N PHE A 133 0.29 3.37 -3.06
CA PHE A 133 -1.10 3.05 -2.72
C PHE A 133 -2.02 4.24 -2.98
N ASP A 134 -1.55 5.44 -2.73
CA ASP A 134 -2.35 6.64 -2.94
C ASP A 134 -1.41 7.78 -3.35
N TYR A 135 -1.88 8.62 -4.27
CA TYR A 135 -1.11 9.74 -4.80
C TYR A 135 -1.44 11.06 -4.08
N GLY A 136 -2.34 11.04 -3.09
CA GLY A 136 -2.67 12.16 -2.22
C GLY A 136 -2.04 12.06 -0.82
N LYS A 137 -2.81 12.46 0.20
CA LYS A 137 -2.41 12.38 1.62
C LYS A 137 -2.68 10.98 2.16
N PHE A 138 -1.64 10.17 2.24
CA PHE A 138 -1.73 8.77 2.68
C PHE A 138 -0.35 8.31 3.13
N TYR A 139 -0.21 7.95 4.40
CA TYR A 139 1.08 7.59 4.98
C TYR A 139 0.97 6.51 6.03
N ALA A 140 2.09 5.87 6.34
CA ALA A 140 2.21 4.85 7.37
C ALA A 140 1.17 3.72 7.22
N SER A 141 0.83 3.37 5.98
CA SER A 141 -0.16 2.34 5.70
C SER A 141 0.28 0.97 6.17
N LYS A 142 -0.69 0.17 6.59
CA LYS A 142 -0.47 -1.19 7.05
C LYS A 142 -1.64 -2.06 6.66
N SER A 143 -1.33 -3.28 6.21
CA SER A 143 -2.33 -4.26 5.84
C SER A 143 -2.44 -5.39 6.85
N PHE A 144 -3.59 -6.06 6.84
CA PHE A 144 -3.79 -7.32 7.53
C PHE A 144 -4.67 -8.26 6.69
N PHE A 145 -4.54 -9.56 6.94
CA PHE A 145 -5.38 -10.57 6.31
C PHE A 145 -6.66 -10.79 7.13
N ASP A 146 -7.80 -10.55 6.51
CA ASP A 146 -9.12 -10.92 7.03
C ASP A 146 -9.46 -12.34 6.54
N GLY A 147 -9.09 -13.33 7.36
CA GLY A 147 -9.35 -14.74 7.07
C GLY A 147 -10.83 -15.14 7.09
N LYS A 148 -11.72 -14.29 7.62
CA LYS A 148 -13.16 -14.56 7.59
C LYS A 148 -13.76 -14.31 6.20
N LYS A 149 -13.26 -13.28 5.51
CA LYS A 149 -13.70 -12.90 4.15
C LYS A 149 -12.67 -13.17 3.07
N ASN A 150 -11.53 -13.80 3.39
CA ASN A 150 -10.44 -14.09 2.48
C ASN A 150 -9.98 -12.87 1.67
N ARG A 151 -9.73 -11.76 2.37
CA ARG A 151 -9.32 -10.49 1.75
C ARG A 151 -8.20 -9.84 2.56
N ARG A 152 -7.37 -9.05 1.88
CA ARG A 152 -6.36 -8.21 2.55
C ARG A 152 -6.89 -6.80 2.64
N ILE A 153 -6.92 -6.26 3.86
CA ILE A 153 -7.42 -4.93 4.15
C ILE A 153 -6.24 -4.01 4.40
N LEU A 154 -6.25 -2.83 3.78
CA LEU A 154 -5.26 -1.77 3.95
C LEU A 154 -5.91 -0.58 4.65
N CYS A 155 -5.23 -0.07 5.68
CA CYS A 155 -5.54 1.19 6.33
C CYS A 155 -4.32 2.11 6.26
N ALA A 156 -4.53 3.42 6.34
CA ALA A 156 -3.45 4.38 6.38
C ALA A 156 -3.83 5.66 7.11
N TRP A 157 -2.83 6.32 7.66
CA TRP A 157 -2.99 7.64 8.23
C TRP A 157 -3.12 8.69 7.13
N VAL A 158 -4.13 9.53 7.27
CA VAL A 158 -4.35 10.74 6.47
C VAL A 158 -4.12 11.91 7.41
N ASN A 159 -2.95 12.53 7.30
CA ASN A 159 -2.60 13.69 8.12
C ASN A 159 -3.37 14.93 7.66
N GLU A 160 -3.46 15.91 8.56
CA GLU A 160 -4.14 17.17 8.28
C GLU A 160 -3.44 17.97 7.17
N SER A 161 -4.22 18.85 6.53
CA SER A 161 -3.74 19.79 5.51
C SER A 161 -4.01 21.25 5.89
N ASP A 162 -4.63 21.49 7.05
CA ASP A 162 -4.79 22.83 7.63
C ASP A 162 -3.58 23.20 8.49
N SER A 163 -3.70 24.32 9.23
CA SER A 163 -2.60 24.85 10.01
C SER A 163 -2.50 24.19 11.38
N MET A 164 -1.30 24.16 11.96
CA MET A 164 -1.09 23.73 13.34
C MET A 164 -1.94 24.54 14.35
N GLU A 165 -2.24 25.80 14.04
CA GLU A 165 -3.12 26.62 14.89
C GLU A 165 -4.56 26.08 14.88
N ASP A 166 -5.04 25.64 13.71
CA ASP A 166 -6.37 25.03 13.56
C ASP A 166 -6.43 23.66 14.24
N ASP A 167 -5.36 22.85 14.14
CA ASP A 167 -5.22 21.59 14.88
C ASP A 167 -5.38 21.78 16.41
N LEU A 168 -4.71 22.80 16.96
CA LEU A 168 -4.81 23.13 18.37
C LEU A 168 -6.20 23.64 18.76
N LYS A 169 -6.87 24.39 17.88
CA LYS A 169 -8.22 24.89 18.13
C LYS A 169 -9.28 23.79 18.08
N LYS A 170 -9.19 22.88 17.10
CA LYS A 170 -10.16 21.79 16.92
C LYS A 170 -9.94 20.62 17.90
N GLY A 171 -8.77 20.56 18.55
CA GLY A 171 -8.49 19.66 19.67
C GLY A 171 -8.17 18.22 19.25
N GLY A 172 -7.85 17.99 17.98
CA GLY A 172 -7.50 16.69 17.42
C GLY A 172 -6.99 16.84 15.99
N TYR A 173 -6.20 15.87 15.54
CA TYR A 173 -5.61 15.84 14.20
C TYR A 173 -5.41 14.38 13.75
N GLY A 174 -5.58 14.15 12.45
CA GLY A 174 -5.32 12.86 11.82
C GLY A 174 -6.57 12.01 11.65
N LEU A 175 -6.77 11.55 10.43
CA LEU A 175 -7.80 10.59 10.06
C LEU A 175 -7.17 9.25 9.69
N GLN A 176 -7.97 8.19 9.71
CA GLN A 176 -7.67 6.96 8.99
C GLN A 176 -8.43 6.97 7.68
N SER A 177 -7.80 6.49 6.61
CA SER A 177 -8.51 6.20 5.38
C SER A 177 -9.58 5.14 5.63
N ILE A 178 -10.67 5.19 4.85
CA ILE A 178 -11.63 4.09 4.83
C ILE A 178 -10.87 2.81 4.45
N PRO A 179 -11.01 1.71 5.22
CA PRO A 179 -10.31 0.46 4.92
C PRO A 179 -10.58 0.02 3.49
N ARG A 180 -9.52 -0.36 2.76
CA ARG A 180 -9.60 -0.78 1.37
C ARG A 180 -9.22 -2.25 1.25
N GLN A 181 -10.01 -3.05 0.55
CA GLN A 181 -9.54 -4.34 0.07
C GLN A 181 -8.46 -4.10 -0.99
N ILE A 182 -7.36 -4.85 -0.93
CA ILE A 182 -6.26 -4.77 -1.90
C ILE A 182 -5.96 -6.12 -2.54
N TRP A 183 -5.65 -6.13 -3.82
CA TRP A 183 -5.32 -7.33 -4.59
C TRP A 183 -4.43 -7.00 -5.79
N LEU A 184 -3.84 -8.02 -6.42
CA LEU A 184 -3.01 -7.84 -7.61
C LEU A 184 -3.88 -7.64 -8.86
N ASP A 185 -3.56 -6.63 -9.67
CA ASP A 185 -4.20 -6.45 -10.97
C ASP A 185 -3.96 -7.68 -11.88
N ARG A 186 -4.87 -7.92 -12.82
CA ARG A 186 -4.76 -9.04 -13.78
C ARG A 186 -3.48 -9.00 -14.61
N ASN A 187 -2.89 -7.82 -14.84
CA ASN A 187 -1.62 -7.69 -15.53
C ASN A 187 -0.39 -8.03 -14.67
N GLY A 188 -0.56 -8.21 -13.35
CA GLY A 188 0.49 -8.58 -12.41
C GLY A 188 1.47 -7.46 -12.04
N LYS A 189 1.26 -6.23 -12.52
CA LYS A 189 2.23 -5.12 -12.40
C LYS A 189 1.92 -4.15 -11.26
N GLN A 190 0.68 -4.10 -10.80
CA GLN A 190 0.24 -3.15 -9.78
C GLN A 190 -0.85 -3.75 -8.90
N LEU A 191 -1.10 -3.11 -7.77
CA LEU A 191 -2.21 -3.42 -6.90
C LEU A 191 -3.45 -2.61 -7.28
N VAL A 192 -4.61 -3.23 -7.12
CA VAL A 192 -5.92 -2.60 -7.18
C VAL A 192 -6.44 -2.48 -5.75
N GLN A 193 -7.21 -1.42 -5.51
CA GLN A 193 -7.81 -1.14 -4.22
C GLN A 193 -9.27 -0.79 -4.40
N TRP A 194 -10.11 -1.18 -3.44
CA TRP A 194 -11.52 -0.79 -3.41
C TRP A 194 -11.99 -0.68 -1.96
N PRO A 195 -12.82 0.32 -1.60
CA PRO A 195 -13.39 0.39 -0.25
C PRO A 195 -14.07 -0.93 0.14
N VAL A 196 -13.94 -1.33 1.41
CA VAL A 196 -14.58 -2.55 1.90
C VAL A 196 -16.10 -2.51 1.69
N GLU A 197 -16.69 -3.64 1.29
CA GLU A 197 -18.13 -3.74 0.99
C GLU A 197 -19.04 -3.36 2.16
N GLU A 198 -18.56 -3.44 3.41
CA GLU A 198 -19.28 -2.99 4.60
C GLU A 198 -19.66 -1.52 4.52
N LEU A 199 -18.89 -0.70 3.82
CA LEU A 199 -19.18 0.71 3.60
C LEU A 199 -20.54 0.91 2.93
N ASN A 200 -20.96 -0.03 2.08
CA ASN A 200 -22.24 0.03 1.37
C ASN A 200 -23.45 0.06 2.33
N SER A 201 -23.29 -0.45 3.56
CA SER A 201 -24.35 -0.41 4.58
C SER A 201 -24.65 1.00 5.10
N LEU A 202 -23.78 1.97 4.82
CA LEU A 202 -23.98 3.38 5.17
C LEU A 202 -24.71 4.17 4.08
N ARG A 203 -24.91 3.59 2.89
CA ARG A 203 -25.67 4.21 1.81
C ARG A 203 -27.15 4.29 2.23
N ASP A 204 -27.73 5.48 2.12
CA ASP A 204 -29.15 5.73 2.44
C ASP A 204 -29.93 5.95 1.14
N ASN A 205 -30.30 7.19 0.83
CA ASN A 205 -31.04 7.50 -0.39
C ASN A 205 -30.11 7.51 -1.63
N GLU A 206 -30.60 6.99 -2.75
CA GLU A 206 -29.86 6.91 -4.01
C GLU A 206 -30.45 7.84 -5.07
N VAL A 207 -29.58 8.49 -5.85
CA VAL A 207 -29.95 9.33 -6.99
C VAL A 207 -29.24 8.80 -8.23
N TYR A 208 -30.03 8.47 -9.26
CA TYR A 208 -29.52 7.93 -10.52
C TYR A 208 -29.67 8.93 -11.66
N VAL A 209 -28.61 9.08 -12.44
CA VAL A 209 -28.58 9.93 -13.65
C VAL A 209 -28.01 9.12 -14.80
N TYR A 210 -28.81 8.93 -15.85
CA TYR A 210 -28.43 8.14 -17.03
C TYR A 210 -28.51 8.99 -18.30
N GLY A 211 -27.62 8.70 -19.26
CA GLY A 211 -27.64 9.32 -20.58
C GLY A 211 -27.48 10.85 -20.57
N LYS A 212 -26.87 11.40 -19.51
CA LYS A 212 -26.64 12.85 -19.41
C LYS A 212 -25.46 13.24 -20.30
N GLN A 213 -25.76 13.93 -21.40
CA GLN A 213 -24.75 14.59 -22.21
C GLN A 213 -24.22 15.82 -21.46
N LEU A 214 -22.90 15.90 -21.33
CA LEU A 214 -22.18 17.04 -20.78
C LEU A 214 -21.53 17.80 -21.93
N GLU A 215 -22.00 19.01 -22.19
CA GLU A 215 -21.42 19.90 -23.18
C GLU A 215 -20.12 20.51 -22.66
N SER A 216 -19.26 20.97 -23.58
CA SER A 216 -18.02 21.66 -23.21
C SER A 216 -18.30 22.86 -22.31
N GLY A 217 -17.59 22.93 -21.17
CA GLY A 217 -17.75 23.98 -20.16
C GLY A 217 -19.06 23.93 -19.36
N SER A 218 -19.89 22.89 -19.53
CA SER A 218 -21.14 22.76 -18.78
C SER A 218 -20.92 22.24 -17.36
N VAL A 219 -21.85 22.59 -16.47
CA VAL A 219 -21.94 22.08 -15.10
C VAL A 219 -23.30 21.45 -14.94
N PHE A 220 -23.33 20.28 -14.30
CA PHE A 220 -24.55 19.57 -13.95
C PHE A 220 -24.61 19.34 -12.45
N GLU A 221 -25.59 19.94 -11.79
CA GLU A 221 -25.82 19.77 -10.36
C GLU A 221 -26.65 18.50 -10.09
N VAL A 222 -26.16 17.66 -9.18
CA VAL A 222 -26.90 16.51 -8.65
C VAL A 222 -27.59 16.94 -7.37
N SER A 223 -28.91 16.93 -7.38
CA SER A 223 -29.74 17.29 -6.22
C SER A 223 -30.31 16.06 -5.52
N GLY A 224 -30.78 16.23 -4.29
CA GLY A 224 -31.41 15.15 -3.52
C GLY A 224 -30.43 14.28 -2.73
N ILE A 225 -29.21 14.73 -2.47
CA ILE A 225 -28.21 14.03 -1.65
C ILE A 225 -27.65 14.94 -0.54
N THR A 226 -27.08 14.35 0.51
CA THR A 226 -26.28 15.09 1.51
C THR A 226 -24.85 15.24 0.99
N ALA A 227 -24.57 16.32 0.26
CA ALA A 227 -23.31 16.47 -0.49
C ALA A 227 -22.01 16.37 0.35
N SER A 228 -22.05 16.74 1.64
CA SER A 228 -20.88 16.66 2.53
C SER A 228 -20.54 15.24 3.00
N GLN A 229 -21.43 14.26 2.77
CA GLN A 229 -21.24 12.86 3.14
C GLN A 229 -22.04 11.98 2.17
N ALA A 230 -21.41 11.63 1.04
CA ALA A 230 -22.02 10.84 -0.01
C ALA A 230 -21.00 9.85 -0.60
N ASP A 231 -21.52 8.82 -1.26
CA ASP A 231 -20.75 7.89 -2.09
C ASP A 231 -21.22 8.08 -3.55
N ILE A 232 -20.29 8.38 -4.45
CA ILE A 232 -20.59 8.79 -5.83
C ILE A 232 -19.78 7.92 -6.80
N GLU A 233 -20.49 7.14 -7.60
CA GLU A 233 -19.93 6.40 -8.73
C GLU A 233 -20.36 7.07 -10.04
N ILE A 234 -19.40 7.36 -10.93
CA ILE A 234 -19.65 7.99 -12.23
C ILE A 234 -18.96 7.21 -13.35
N MET A 235 -19.66 7.04 -14.47
CA MET A 235 -19.14 6.42 -15.68
C MET A 235 -19.28 7.41 -16.84
N PHE A 236 -18.17 7.68 -17.53
CA PHE A 236 -18.14 8.51 -18.72
C PHE A 236 -18.02 7.64 -19.97
N GLU A 237 -18.88 7.88 -20.94
CA GLU A 237 -18.76 7.34 -22.29
C GLU A 237 -18.27 8.44 -23.22
N LEU A 238 -17.13 8.21 -23.89
CA LEU A 238 -16.55 9.18 -24.81
C LEU A 238 -17.09 8.93 -26.23
N PRO A 239 -17.63 9.95 -26.93
CA PRO A 239 -18.37 9.76 -28.17
C PRO A 239 -17.53 9.23 -29.34
N LYS A 240 -16.20 9.46 -29.39
CA LYS A 240 -15.23 8.88 -30.32
C LYS A 240 -13.80 8.96 -29.76
N LEU A 241 -13.06 7.85 -29.75
CA LEU A 241 -11.64 7.78 -29.36
C LEU A 241 -10.68 7.73 -30.57
N GLU A 242 -11.19 7.70 -31.80
CA GLU A 242 -10.38 7.52 -33.04
C GLU A 242 -9.40 8.67 -33.32
N GLU A 243 -9.64 9.84 -32.74
CA GLU A 243 -8.79 11.04 -32.88
C GLU A 243 -7.99 11.35 -31.60
N ALA A 244 -7.96 10.45 -30.62
CA ALA A 244 -7.16 10.64 -29.42
C ALA A 244 -5.67 10.63 -29.79
N GLU A 245 -4.96 11.73 -29.52
CA GLU A 245 -3.51 11.77 -29.66
C GLU A 245 -2.87 10.73 -28.75
N PHE A 246 -2.04 9.85 -29.32
CA PHE A 246 -1.23 8.94 -28.52
C PHE A 246 -0.20 9.76 -27.74
N ILE A 247 -0.13 9.53 -26.44
CA ILE A 247 0.95 10.07 -25.61
C ILE A 247 2.27 9.51 -26.17
N ASP A 248 3.17 10.39 -26.60
CA ASP A 248 4.51 10.00 -27.02
C ASP A 248 5.24 9.40 -25.83
N THR A 249 5.48 8.09 -25.88
CA THR A 249 6.15 7.34 -24.80
C THR A 249 7.68 7.39 -24.91
N SER A 250 8.22 8.22 -25.79
CA SER A 250 9.67 8.36 -25.94
C SER A 250 10.27 9.05 -24.69
N PRO A 251 11.29 8.47 -24.05
CA PRO A 251 12.01 9.14 -22.98
C PRO A 251 12.80 10.32 -23.58
N ASN A 252 12.56 11.54 -23.05
CA ASN A 252 13.45 12.69 -23.27
C ASN A 252 14.83 12.46 -22.65
#